data_AF-A0A1A3QDN7-F1
#
_entry.id   AF-A0A1A3QDN7-F1
#
_cell.length_a   1.000
_cell.length_b   1.000
_cell.length_c   1.000
_cell.angle_alpha   90.00
_cell.angle_beta   90.00
_cell.angle_gamma   90.00
#
_symmetry.space_group_name_H-M   'P 1'
#
loop_
_entity.id
_entity.type
_entity.pdbx_description
1 polymer ?
#
loop_
_entity_poly.entity_id
_entity_poly.type
_entity_poly.pdbx_seq_one_letter_code
_entity_poly.pdbx_strand_id
1 'polypeptide(L)'
;MSLVIAAPEFMSSAASDLANIGSALDSAHAAASGPTSNVLAAAGDEVSAAIASLFEAHGQAYQALSSEAARFHQQFVSLLNAGVAQYAGAEAANANPLQTLEQEVLGAINAPTETLLGRPLIGNGANGITNAQGVGTPGQAGGILWGNGGNGGDSTAANAAGGAGGPAGLFGRGGNGGSAVGPGPANGGNGGAGGLIWGAGGNGGAAGGSQGTGSVGGLGGSAGLFGNGGLGGAGGDGAQGDGGAGGAGGNGGLIYGAGGAGGHGGQSALADGGAGGAGGHGGFVSGNGGGGGAGGSGSTLAGGLGGTGGAGGAAGALFGNGGFGGTGGHASGGGHGGNGGTAALFGNGGGGGDGGTGSVVGGDGGGGGNAQLVGHGGNGGNGAVGARVNGKGGPGGTGGLLFGAHGATGNS
;
A
#
# COMPACT_ATOMS: atom_id res chain seq x y z
N MET A 1 -33.69 25.33 4.72
CA MET A 1 -33.10 25.20 6.07
C MET A 1 -31.58 25.20 5.88
N SER A 2 -30.86 26.14 6.49
CA SER A 2 -29.40 26.20 6.40
C SER A 2 -28.80 25.08 7.26
N LEU A 3 -28.02 24.20 6.66
CA LEU A 3 -27.24 23.21 7.41
C LEU A 3 -26.13 23.94 8.18
N VAL A 4 -26.15 23.88 9.50
CA VAL A 4 -25.02 24.31 10.34
C VAL A 4 -24.14 23.08 10.51
N ILE A 5 -22.98 23.07 9.86
CA ILE A 5 -21.95 22.03 10.03
C ILE A 5 -21.05 22.52 11.17
N ALA A 6 -21.09 21.85 12.32
CA ALA A 6 -20.05 21.99 13.33
C ALA A 6 -18.81 21.22 12.85
N ALA A 7 -17.61 21.69 13.15
CA ALA A 7 -16.36 21.00 12.84
C ALA A 7 -15.60 20.72 14.16
N PRO A 8 -16.03 19.70 14.93
CA PRO A 8 -15.54 19.45 16.29
C PRO A 8 -14.01 19.24 16.35
N GLU A 9 -13.43 18.66 15.30
CA GLU A 9 -12.00 18.41 15.17
C GLU A 9 -11.16 19.70 15.12
N PHE A 10 -11.64 20.73 14.42
CA PHE A 10 -10.96 22.04 14.37
C PHE A 10 -11.10 22.79 15.69
N MET A 11 -12.24 22.65 16.37
CA MET A 11 -12.49 23.29 17.67
C MET A 11 -11.67 22.64 18.80
N SER A 12 -11.46 21.32 18.75
CA SER A 12 -10.59 20.58 19.70
C SER A 12 -9.12 20.97 19.56
N SER A 13 -8.62 21.09 18.32
CA SER A 13 -7.27 21.62 18.05
C SER A 13 -7.12 23.04 18.58
N ALA A 14 -8.07 23.92 18.27
CA ALA A 14 -8.04 25.30 18.75
C ALA A 14 -8.09 25.40 20.28
N ALA A 15 -8.87 24.55 20.97
CA ALA A 15 -8.91 24.51 22.43
C ALA A 15 -7.56 24.07 23.02
N SER A 16 -6.87 23.12 22.36
CA SER A 16 -5.53 22.66 22.75
C SER A 16 -4.48 23.73 22.53
N ASP A 17 -4.53 24.44 21.39
CA ASP A 17 -3.64 25.56 21.09
C ASP A 17 -3.84 26.71 22.09
N LEU A 18 -5.09 27.03 22.42
CA LEU A 18 -5.41 28.02 23.45
C LEU A 18 -4.87 27.60 24.82
N ALA A 19 -5.01 26.33 25.21
CA ALA A 19 -4.43 25.83 26.47
C ALA A 19 -2.89 25.98 26.49
N ASN A 20 -2.23 25.70 25.37
CA ASN A 20 -0.78 25.87 25.22
C ASN A 20 -0.36 27.35 25.29
N ILE A 21 -1.11 28.25 24.64
CA ILE A 21 -0.89 29.70 24.72
C ILE A 21 -1.04 30.17 26.18
N GLY A 22 -2.07 29.71 26.88
CA GLY A 22 -2.27 30.03 28.29
C GLY A 22 -1.08 29.60 29.16
N SER A 23 -0.61 28.37 28.99
CA SER A 23 0.57 27.85 29.71
C SER A 23 1.86 28.64 29.39
N ALA A 24 2.07 29.00 28.12
CA ALA A 24 3.21 29.80 27.70
C ALA A 24 3.18 31.21 28.29
N LEU A 25 2.00 31.85 28.34
CA LEU A 25 1.80 33.16 28.95
C LEU A 25 2.03 33.11 30.46
N ASP A 26 1.48 32.12 31.16
CA ASP A 26 1.70 31.94 32.60
C ASP A 26 3.19 31.76 32.92
N SER A 27 3.92 30.97 32.11
CA SER A 27 5.36 30.78 32.25
C SER A 27 6.14 32.07 32.01
N ALA A 28 5.78 32.84 30.98
CA ALA A 28 6.41 34.11 30.65
C ALA A 28 6.15 35.18 31.75
N HIS A 29 4.92 35.26 32.27
CA HIS A 29 4.56 36.19 33.35
C HIS A 29 5.28 35.83 34.66
N ALA A 30 5.42 34.53 34.97
CA ALA A 30 6.20 34.06 36.10
C ALA A 30 7.69 34.42 35.97
N ALA A 31 8.30 34.21 34.79
CA ALA A 31 9.70 34.57 34.53
C ALA A 31 9.94 36.09 34.60
N ALA A 32 8.99 36.89 34.10
CA ALA A 32 9.08 38.36 34.09
C ALA A 32 8.79 39.00 35.46
N SER A 33 8.18 38.28 36.40
CA SER A 33 7.77 38.81 37.70
C SER A 33 8.94 39.38 38.50
N GLY A 34 10.03 38.61 38.66
CA GLY A 34 11.21 39.06 39.41
C GLY A 34 11.88 40.31 38.83
N PRO A 35 12.28 40.30 37.54
CA PRO A 35 12.96 41.43 36.90
C PRO A 35 12.14 42.72 36.81
N THR A 36 10.81 42.63 36.76
CA THR A 36 9.93 43.82 36.62
C THR A 36 9.45 44.40 37.94
N SER A 37 9.53 43.64 39.03
CA SER A 37 9.10 44.06 40.37
C SER A 37 10.25 44.36 41.34
N ASN A 38 11.52 44.17 40.92
CA ASN A 38 12.71 44.45 41.73
C ASN A 38 13.69 45.37 40.96
N VAL A 39 13.19 46.49 40.45
CA VAL A 39 14.01 47.45 39.69
C VAL A 39 14.84 48.29 40.66
N LEU A 40 16.16 48.15 40.63
CA LEU A 40 17.05 48.93 41.48
C LEU A 40 17.20 50.37 40.96
N ALA A 41 17.31 51.33 41.88
CA ALA A 41 17.64 52.71 41.55
C ALA A 41 19.00 52.79 40.83
N ALA A 42 19.07 53.54 39.72
CA ALA A 42 20.27 53.65 38.90
C ALA A 42 21.43 54.37 39.62
N ALA A 43 21.12 55.28 40.54
CA ALA A 43 22.05 55.98 41.40
C ALA A 43 21.39 56.28 42.77
N GLY A 44 22.18 56.78 43.72
CA GLY A 44 21.71 57.09 45.09
C GLY A 44 20.88 58.37 45.22
N ASP A 45 20.36 58.90 44.11
CA ASP A 45 19.54 60.11 44.10
C ASP A 45 18.04 59.81 44.17
N GLU A 46 17.27 60.80 44.63
CA GLU A 46 15.82 60.69 44.85
C GLU A 46 15.03 60.46 43.55
N VAL A 47 15.53 60.94 42.39
CA VAL A 47 14.86 60.76 41.10
C VAL A 47 14.99 59.31 40.65
N SER A 48 16.18 58.72 40.78
CA SER A 48 16.42 57.30 40.52
C SER A 48 15.58 56.39 41.43
N ALA A 49 15.41 56.74 42.72
CA ALA A 49 14.57 56.01 43.65
C ALA A 49 13.08 56.10 43.32
N ALA A 50 12.58 57.29 42.94
CA ALA A 50 11.19 57.49 42.53
C ALA A 50 10.84 56.79 41.21
N ILE A 51 11.80 56.72 40.27
CA ILE A 51 11.63 55.97 39.02
C ILE A 51 11.57 54.46 39.31
N ALA A 52 12.44 53.95 40.18
CA ALA A 52 12.41 52.55 40.61
C ALA A 52 11.06 52.16 41.23
N SER A 53 10.54 52.95 42.18
CA SER A 53 9.25 52.65 42.84
C SER A 53 8.05 52.72 41.88
N LEU A 54 8.09 53.60 40.87
CA LEU A 54 7.08 53.64 39.82
C LEU A 54 7.07 52.34 39.00
N PHE A 55 8.24 51.84 38.61
CA PHE A 55 8.36 50.58 37.87
C PHE A 55 7.93 49.38 38.71
N GLU A 56 8.27 49.34 40.00
CA GLU A 56 7.80 48.29 40.92
C GLU A 56 6.28 48.27 41.05
N ALA A 57 5.65 49.43 41.27
CA ALA A 57 4.19 49.56 41.37
C ALA A 57 3.50 49.16 40.05
N HIS A 58 4.08 49.53 38.91
CA HIS A 58 3.58 49.12 37.60
C HIS A 58 3.71 47.60 37.38
N GLY A 59 4.84 47.00 37.78
CA GLY A 59 5.06 45.56 37.72
C GLY A 59 4.03 44.78 38.55
N GLN A 60 3.73 45.23 39.77
CA GLN A 60 2.72 44.60 40.63
C GLN A 60 1.30 44.72 40.05
N ALA A 61 0.92 45.88 39.51
CA ALA A 61 -0.38 46.07 38.86
C ALA A 61 -0.54 45.18 37.62
N TYR A 62 0.53 45.03 36.83
CA TYR A 62 0.54 44.14 35.67
C TYR A 62 0.37 42.67 36.08
N GLN A 63 1.02 42.21 37.15
CA GLN A 63 0.88 40.84 37.66
C GLN A 63 -0.53 40.55 38.21
N ALA A 64 -1.18 41.54 38.83
CA ALA A 64 -2.57 41.39 39.27
C ALA A 64 -3.52 41.21 38.06
N LEU A 65 -3.32 42.01 37.00
CA LEU A 65 -4.12 41.93 35.78
C LEU A 65 -3.90 40.62 35.01
N SER A 66 -2.65 40.14 34.91
CA SER A 66 -2.35 38.86 34.24
C SER A 66 -3.03 37.68 34.93
N SER A 67 -3.14 37.70 36.27
CA SER A 67 -3.85 36.65 37.02
C SER A 67 -5.36 36.60 36.75
N GLU A 68 -6.00 37.76 36.51
CA GLU A 68 -7.41 37.84 36.11
C GLU A 68 -7.59 37.33 34.67
N ALA A 69 -6.69 37.73 33.76
CA ALA A 69 -6.72 37.27 32.38
C ALA A 69 -6.52 35.74 32.27
N ALA A 70 -5.64 35.16 33.08
CA ALA A 70 -5.42 33.72 33.14
C ALA A 70 -6.68 32.95 33.57
N ARG A 71 -7.41 33.46 34.57
CA ARG A 71 -8.69 32.86 35.01
C ARG A 71 -9.76 32.94 33.94
N PHE A 72 -9.90 34.09 33.28
CA PHE A 72 -10.82 34.24 32.15
C PHE A 72 -10.49 33.25 31.02
N HIS A 73 -9.21 33.14 30.67
CA HIS A 73 -8.74 32.22 29.63
C HIS A 73 -9.04 30.75 29.96
N GLN A 74 -8.80 30.32 31.20
CA GLN A 74 -9.14 28.97 31.66
C GLN A 74 -10.64 28.69 31.58
N GLN A 75 -11.48 29.64 31.99
CA GLN A 75 -12.94 29.52 31.88
C GLN A 75 -13.39 29.42 30.42
N PHE A 76 -12.80 30.23 29.53
CA PHE A 76 -13.09 30.21 28.11
C PHE A 76 -12.74 28.85 27.47
N VAL A 77 -11.54 28.31 27.74
CA VAL A 77 -11.11 27.00 27.23
C VAL A 77 -11.98 25.87 27.78
N SER A 78 -12.37 25.92 29.06
CA SER A 78 -13.28 24.93 29.67
C SER A 78 -14.66 24.95 29.01
N LEU A 79 -15.24 26.13 28.79
CA LEU A 79 -16.53 26.28 28.14
C LEU A 79 -16.50 25.84 26.67
N LEU A 80 -15.40 26.12 25.98
CA LEU A 80 -15.16 25.67 24.61
C LEU A 80 -15.13 24.13 24.53
N ASN A 81 -14.38 23.48 25.42
CA ASN A 81 -14.32 22.01 25.49
C ASN A 81 -15.68 21.37 25.81
N ALA A 82 -16.45 21.98 26.72
CA ALA A 82 -17.81 21.53 27.02
C ALA A 82 -18.74 21.65 25.81
N GLY A 83 -18.62 22.74 25.04
CA GLY A 83 -19.36 22.91 23.78
C GLY A 83 -19.02 21.85 22.74
N VAL A 84 -17.72 21.56 22.53
CA VAL A 84 -17.26 20.52 21.60
C VAL A 84 -17.83 19.15 21.95
N ALA A 85 -17.83 18.78 23.24
CA ALA A 85 -18.39 17.51 23.70
C ALA A 85 -19.91 17.39 23.44
N GLN A 86 -20.66 18.49 23.58
CA GLN A 86 -22.11 18.50 23.30
C GLN A 86 -22.41 18.36 21.80
N TYR A 87 -21.64 19.02 20.93
CA TYR A 87 -21.80 18.86 19.47
C TYR A 87 -21.39 17.45 19.00
N ALA A 88 -20.27 16.92 19.48
CA ALA A 88 -19.86 15.55 19.17
C ALA A 88 -20.85 14.49 19.70
N GLY A 89 -21.40 14.71 20.89
CA GLY A 89 -22.44 13.86 21.47
C GLY A 89 -23.75 13.89 20.68
N ALA A 90 -24.14 15.06 20.17
CA ALA A 90 -25.32 15.20 19.32
C ALA A 90 -25.14 14.52 17.96
N GLU A 91 -23.95 14.58 17.35
CA GLU A 91 -23.63 13.83 16.12
C GLU A 91 -23.71 12.31 16.35
N ALA A 92 -23.11 11.80 17.43
CA ALA A 92 -23.16 10.37 17.75
C ALA A 92 -24.59 9.88 18.03
N ALA A 93 -25.40 10.67 18.74
CA ALA A 93 -26.80 10.34 19.04
C ALA A 93 -27.68 10.35 17.79
N ASN A 94 -27.37 11.19 16.80
CA ASN A 94 -28.11 11.27 15.53
C ASN A 94 -27.64 10.26 14.48
N ALA A 95 -26.39 9.78 14.55
CA ALA A 95 -25.86 8.77 13.62
C ALA A 95 -26.28 7.34 13.98
N ASN A 96 -26.37 6.99 15.26
CA ASN A 96 -26.71 5.63 15.72
C ASN A 96 -28.08 5.12 15.22
N PRO A 97 -29.19 5.89 15.29
CA PRO A 97 -30.49 5.46 14.78
C PRO A 97 -30.48 5.19 13.27
N LEU A 98 -29.68 5.95 12.51
CA LEU A 98 -29.53 5.75 11.07
C LEU A 98 -28.73 4.48 10.76
N GLN A 99 -27.65 4.20 11.51
CA GLN A 99 -26.89 2.95 11.35
C GLN A 99 -27.72 1.71 11.69
N THR A 100 -28.53 1.76 12.75
CA THR A 100 -29.43 0.65 13.11
C THR A 100 -30.52 0.47 12.05
N LEU A 101 -31.12 1.56 11.56
CA LEU A 101 -32.13 1.50 10.48
C LEU A 101 -31.52 0.97 9.17
N GLU A 102 -30.29 1.38 8.83
CA GLU A 102 -29.56 0.87 7.67
C GLU A 102 -29.33 -0.65 7.78
N GLN A 103 -28.89 -1.14 8.94
CA GLN A 103 -28.69 -2.57 9.18
C GLN A 103 -30.00 -3.37 9.11
N GLU A 104 -31.09 -2.81 9.63
CA GLU A 104 -32.41 -3.45 9.64
C GLU A 104 -33.01 -3.51 8.22
N VAL A 105 -32.90 -2.43 7.45
CA VAL A 105 -33.32 -2.37 6.04
C VAL A 105 -32.46 -3.29 5.16
N LEU A 106 -31.13 -3.27 5.32
CA LEU A 106 -30.24 -4.19 4.60
C LEU A 106 -30.51 -5.65 4.97
N GLY A 107 -30.78 -5.93 6.25
CA GLY A 107 -31.19 -7.25 6.72
C GLY A 107 -32.48 -7.71 6.05
N ALA A 108 -33.50 -6.84 5.96
CA ALA A 108 -34.76 -7.16 5.28
C ALA A 108 -34.58 -7.40 3.77
N ILE A 109 -33.73 -6.60 3.10
CA ILE A 109 -33.41 -6.77 1.67
C ILE A 109 -32.64 -8.08 1.42
N ASN A 110 -31.71 -8.44 2.31
CA ASN A 110 -30.84 -9.60 2.15
C ASN A 110 -31.48 -10.91 2.65
N ALA A 111 -32.47 -10.86 3.55
CA ALA A 111 -33.06 -12.05 4.18
C ALA A 111 -33.54 -13.11 3.16
N PRO A 112 -34.20 -12.76 2.02
CA PRO A 112 -34.59 -13.76 1.04
C PRO A 112 -33.40 -14.47 0.39
N THR A 113 -32.35 -13.72 0.00
CA THR A 113 -31.19 -14.31 -0.67
C THR A 113 -30.25 -15.02 0.28
N GLU A 114 -30.10 -14.54 1.52
CA GLU A 114 -29.38 -15.27 2.56
C GLU A 114 -30.04 -16.62 2.84
N THR A 115 -31.37 -16.65 2.94
CA THR A 115 -32.12 -17.90 3.15
C THR A 115 -32.00 -18.86 1.97
N LEU A 116 -32.07 -18.35 0.72
CA LEU A 116 -32.13 -19.20 -0.48
C LEU A 116 -30.75 -19.58 -1.02
N LEU A 117 -29.77 -18.70 -0.90
CA LEU A 117 -28.47 -18.78 -1.59
C LEU A 117 -27.28 -18.70 -0.62
N GLY A 118 -27.51 -18.49 0.68
CA GLY A 118 -26.45 -18.35 1.68
C GLY A 118 -25.53 -17.15 1.44
N ARG A 119 -26.05 -16.11 0.77
CA ARG A 119 -25.31 -14.90 0.42
C ARG A 119 -26.22 -13.68 0.39
N PRO A 120 -25.71 -12.50 0.79
CA PRO A 120 -26.50 -11.29 0.76
C PRO A 120 -26.71 -10.84 -0.69
N LEU A 121 -27.81 -10.15 -0.96
CA LEU A 121 -28.06 -9.55 -2.26
C LEU A 121 -27.13 -8.34 -2.45
N ILE A 122 -27.01 -7.53 -1.39
CA ILE A 122 -26.17 -6.33 -1.33
C ILE A 122 -25.39 -6.27 -0.01
N GLY A 123 -24.16 -5.79 -0.07
CA GLY A 123 -23.30 -5.63 1.10
C GLY A 123 -21.90 -6.18 0.86
N ASN A 124 -20.91 -5.65 1.58
CA ASN A 124 -19.55 -6.17 1.49
C ASN A 124 -19.45 -7.51 2.22
N GLY A 125 -18.53 -8.36 1.74
CA GLY A 125 -18.14 -9.57 2.44
C GLY A 125 -17.43 -9.21 3.74
N ALA A 126 -17.70 -9.98 4.80
CA ALA A 126 -16.98 -9.85 6.05
C ALA A 126 -15.49 -10.15 5.84
N ASN A 127 -14.62 -9.31 6.40
CA ASN A 127 -13.19 -9.60 6.42
C ASN A 127 -12.93 -10.86 7.23
N GLY A 128 -11.98 -11.66 6.76
CA GLY A 128 -11.33 -12.68 7.55
C GLY A 128 -10.64 -12.06 8.75
N ILE A 129 -10.50 -12.87 9.79
CA ILE A 129 -9.85 -12.51 11.04
C ILE A 129 -8.72 -13.49 11.30
N THR A 130 -7.73 -13.07 12.09
CA THR A 130 -6.85 -14.02 12.74
C THR A 130 -7.64 -14.73 13.83
N ASN A 131 -7.87 -16.03 13.70
CA ASN A 131 -8.63 -16.80 14.69
C ASN A 131 -7.82 -17.02 15.98
N ALA A 132 -8.43 -17.63 16.99
CA ALA A 132 -7.80 -17.88 18.28
C ALA A 132 -6.52 -18.74 18.20
N GLN A 133 -6.36 -19.52 17.12
CA GLN A 133 -5.18 -20.32 16.84
C GLN A 133 -4.09 -19.54 16.11
N GLY A 134 -4.30 -18.25 15.80
CA GLY A 134 -3.38 -17.43 15.01
C GLY A 134 -3.51 -17.63 13.49
N VAL A 135 -4.52 -18.36 13.01
CA VAL A 135 -4.71 -18.63 11.57
C VAL A 135 -5.66 -17.59 10.99
N GLY A 136 -5.23 -16.92 9.93
CA GLY A 136 -6.01 -16.00 9.13
C GLY A 136 -7.13 -16.73 8.38
N THR A 137 -8.37 -16.38 8.67
CA THR A 137 -9.53 -16.96 7.99
C THR A 137 -9.75 -16.29 6.62
N PRO A 138 -10.37 -16.98 5.65
CA PRO A 138 -10.75 -16.36 4.39
C PRO A 138 -11.75 -15.21 4.59
N GLY A 139 -11.63 -14.18 3.77
CA GLY A 139 -12.66 -13.16 3.61
C GLY A 139 -13.89 -13.73 2.92
N GLN A 140 -15.07 -13.29 3.35
CA GLN A 140 -16.34 -13.74 2.78
C GLN A 140 -16.60 -13.07 1.44
N ALA A 141 -17.45 -13.71 0.62
CA ALA A 141 -17.89 -13.13 -0.63
C ALA A 141 -18.74 -11.86 -0.40
N GLY A 142 -18.59 -10.89 -1.30
CA GLY A 142 -19.52 -9.76 -1.38
C GLY A 142 -20.91 -10.19 -1.83
N GLY A 143 -21.89 -9.30 -1.61
CA GLY A 143 -23.27 -9.50 -2.02
C GLY A 143 -23.39 -9.77 -3.52
N ILE A 144 -24.44 -10.50 -3.91
CA ILE A 144 -24.62 -11.00 -5.27
C ILE A 144 -24.65 -9.87 -6.31
N LEU A 145 -25.36 -8.78 -6.04
CA LEU A 145 -25.46 -7.65 -6.95
C LEU A 145 -24.39 -6.60 -6.66
N TRP A 146 -24.27 -6.19 -5.41
CA TRP A 146 -23.36 -5.11 -5.03
C TRP A 146 -22.61 -5.46 -3.76
N GLY A 147 -21.29 -5.44 -3.80
CA GLY A 147 -20.48 -5.73 -2.64
C GLY A 147 -19.05 -6.04 -2.99
N ASN A 148 -18.13 -5.42 -2.27
CA ASN A 148 -16.73 -5.83 -2.28
C ASN A 148 -16.59 -7.17 -1.56
N GLY A 149 -15.64 -8.01 -1.98
CA GLY A 149 -15.24 -9.15 -1.18
C GLY A 149 -14.49 -8.72 0.08
N GLY A 150 -14.62 -9.51 1.15
CA GLY A 150 -13.88 -9.26 2.38
C GLY A 150 -12.39 -9.56 2.21
N ASN A 151 -11.53 -8.81 2.88
CA ASN A 151 -10.10 -9.12 2.92
C ASN A 151 -9.89 -10.46 3.67
N GLY A 152 -8.90 -11.25 3.27
CA GLY A 152 -8.44 -12.39 4.04
C GLY A 152 -7.72 -11.94 5.30
N GLY A 153 -7.87 -12.71 6.38
CA GLY A 153 -7.17 -12.45 7.64
C GLY A 153 -5.69 -12.79 7.54
N ASP A 154 -4.87 -12.06 8.27
CA ASP A 154 -3.44 -12.39 8.39
C ASP A 154 -3.24 -13.61 9.30
N SER A 155 -2.25 -14.43 8.98
CA SER A 155 -1.86 -15.61 9.77
C SER A 155 -0.61 -15.32 10.58
N THR A 156 -0.71 -15.36 11.91
CA THR A 156 0.39 -15.25 12.87
C THR A 156 0.86 -16.62 13.41
N ALA A 157 0.09 -17.68 13.16
CA ALA A 157 0.41 -19.04 13.55
C ALA A 157 1.54 -19.62 12.71
N ALA A 158 2.30 -20.54 13.33
CA ALA A 158 3.38 -21.22 12.63
C ALA A 158 2.85 -22.03 11.44
N ASN A 159 3.51 -21.90 10.29
CA ASN A 159 3.17 -22.61 9.04
C ASN A 159 1.73 -22.39 8.54
N ALA A 160 1.08 -21.30 8.93
CA ALA A 160 -0.29 -21.00 8.52
C ALA A 160 -0.30 -19.99 7.37
N ALA A 161 -0.84 -20.39 6.22
CA ALA A 161 -1.01 -19.49 5.07
C ALA A 161 -1.95 -18.33 5.42
N GLY A 162 -1.74 -17.17 4.81
CA GLY A 162 -2.67 -16.05 4.94
C GLY A 162 -4.05 -16.39 4.35
N GLY A 163 -5.11 -15.83 4.94
CA GLY A 163 -6.48 -16.08 4.47
C GLY A 163 -6.68 -15.58 3.05
N ALA A 164 -7.42 -16.32 2.22
CA ALA A 164 -7.77 -15.82 0.89
C ALA A 164 -8.73 -14.62 0.98
N GLY A 165 -8.59 -13.66 0.07
CA GLY A 165 -9.56 -12.59 -0.12
C GLY A 165 -10.85 -13.11 -0.74
N GLY A 166 -11.98 -12.60 -0.28
CA GLY A 166 -13.29 -12.96 -0.79
C GLY A 166 -13.54 -12.38 -2.20
N PRO A 167 -14.28 -13.08 -3.06
CA PRO A 167 -14.69 -12.53 -4.35
C PRO A 167 -15.80 -11.48 -4.18
N ALA A 168 -15.88 -10.52 -5.09
CA ALA A 168 -17.04 -9.65 -5.25
C ALA A 168 -18.18 -10.34 -6.03
N GLY A 169 -19.36 -9.72 -6.03
CA GLY A 169 -20.53 -10.16 -6.79
C GLY A 169 -20.56 -9.64 -8.22
N LEU A 170 -21.68 -9.05 -8.65
CA LEU A 170 -21.82 -8.46 -9.98
C LEU A 170 -21.04 -7.14 -10.09
N PHE A 171 -21.10 -6.32 -9.05
CA PHE A 171 -20.35 -5.08 -8.89
C PHE A 171 -19.60 -5.08 -7.55
N GLY A 172 -18.32 -4.72 -7.58
CA GLY A 172 -17.50 -4.61 -6.37
C GLY A 172 -16.06 -5.06 -6.60
N ARG A 173 -15.15 -4.70 -5.70
CA ARG A 173 -13.75 -5.12 -5.75
C ARG A 173 -13.55 -6.42 -5.01
N GLY A 174 -12.66 -7.28 -5.50
CA GLY A 174 -12.22 -8.45 -4.75
C GLY A 174 -11.47 -8.04 -3.49
N GLY A 175 -11.60 -8.83 -2.42
CA GLY A 175 -10.87 -8.61 -1.19
C GLY A 175 -9.39 -8.95 -1.34
N ASN A 176 -8.51 -8.27 -0.60
CA ASN A 176 -7.09 -8.61 -0.59
C ASN A 176 -6.88 -9.94 0.13
N GLY A 177 -5.88 -10.73 -0.28
CA GLY A 177 -5.41 -11.86 0.49
C GLY A 177 -4.62 -11.42 1.72
N GLY A 178 -4.77 -12.16 2.81
CA GLY A 178 -4.03 -11.95 4.04
C GLY A 178 -2.58 -12.39 3.90
N SER A 179 -1.70 -11.80 4.70
CA SER A 179 -0.29 -12.14 4.77
C SER A 179 -0.05 -13.32 5.71
N ALA A 180 1.00 -14.09 5.45
CA ALA A 180 1.54 -15.05 6.40
C ALA A 180 2.70 -14.40 7.18
N VAL A 181 2.44 -13.96 8.41
CA VAL A 181 3.41 -13.31 9.31
C VAL A 181 3.92 -14.23 10.43
N GLY A 182 3.32 -15.41 10.58
CA GLY A 182 3.78 -16.43 11.52
C GLY A 182 5.11 -17.09 11.12
N PRO A 183 5.81 -17.75 12.06
CA PRO A 183 7.09 -18.38 11.79
C PRO A 183 6.93 -19.66 10.95
N GLY A 184 7.87 -19.89 10.03
CA GLY A 184 7.91 -21.12 9.23
C GLY A 184 7.16 -21.02 7.90
N PRO A 185 7.30 -22.02 7.02
CA PRO A 185 6.80 -21.94 5.65
C PRO A 185 5.27 -21.77 5.59
N ALA A 186 4.83 -20.65 5.05
CA ALA A 186 3.43 -20.33 4.85
C ALA A 186 3.24 -19.41 3.63
N ASN A 187 2.34 -19.79 2.73
CA ASN A 187 2.04 -18.99 1.55
C ASN A 187 1.21 -17.74 1.91
N GLY A 188 1.33 -16.71 1.08
CA GLY A 188 0.40 -15.58 1.15
C GLY A 188 -0.99 -15.98 0.66
N GLY A 189 -2.02 -15.33 1.20
CA GLY A 189 -3.40 -15.54 0.76
C GLY A 189 -3.61 -14.98 -0.65
N ASN A 190 -4.36 -15.69 -1.50
CA ASN A 190 -4.71 -15.16 -2.81
C ASN A 190 -5.70 -13.99 -2.69
N GLY A 191 -5.59 -13.00 -3.56
CA GLY A 191 -6.58 -11.95 -3.72
C GLY A 191 -7.87 -12.47 -4.35
N GLY A 192 -9.00 -11.93 -3.93
CA GLY A 192 -10.32 -12.26 -4.43
C GLY A 192 -10.59 -11.71 -5.83
N ALA A 193 -11.48 -12.35 -6.58
CA ALA A 193 -11.89 -11.84 -7.88
C ALA A 193 -12.72 -10.54 -7.75
N GLY A 194 -12.51 -9.62 -8.69
CA GLY A 194 -13.37 -8.45 -8.87
C GLY A 194 -14.75 -8.83 -9.38
N GLY A 195 -15.69 -7.88 -9.31
CA GLY A 195 -17.07 -8.10 -9.71
C GLY A 195 -17.20 -8.43 -11.19
N LEU A 196 -18.18 -9.26 -11.53
CA LEU A 196 -18.35 -9.79 -12.89
C LEU A 196 -18.50 -8.69 -13.95
N ILE A 197 -19.22 -7.60 -13.66
CA ILE A 197 -19.35 -6.45 -14.56
C ILE A 197 -18.28 -5.42 -14.24
N TRP A 198 -18.19 -4.98 -12.99
CA TRP A 198 -17.25 -3.92 -12.62
C TRP A 198 -16.60 -4.23 -11.29
N GLY A 199 -15.27 -4.21 -11.27
CA GLY A 199 -14.51 -4.50 -10.09
C GLY A 199 -13.07 -4.82 -10.36
N ALA A 200 -12.17 -4.16 -9.63
CA ALA A 200 -10.78 -4.60 -9.60
C ALA A 200 -10.66 -5.90 -8.80
N GLY A 201 -9.72 -6.76 -9.19
CA GLY A 201 -9.33 -7.89 -8.36
C GLY A 201 -8.57 -7.43 -7.11
N GLY A 202 -8.64 -8.23 -6.04
CA GLY A 202 -7.92 -7.98 -4.81
C GLY A 202 -6.44 -8.33 -4.93
N ASN A 203 -5.57 -7.71 -4.14
CA ASN A 203 -4.14 -8.03 -4.14
C ASN A 203 -3.89 -9.37 -3.44
N GLY A 204 -2.86 -10.10 -3.84
CA GLY A 204 -2.33 -11.24 -3.10
C GLY A 204 -1.56 -10.80 -1.85
N GLY A 205 -1.63 -11.61 -0.80
CA GLY A 205 -0.91 -11.39 0.45
C GLY A 205 0.56 -11.86 0.36
N ALA A 206 1.41 -11.34 1.23
CA ALA A 206 2.81 -11.76 1.30
C ALA A 206 2.94 -13.14 1.96
N ALA A 207 3.92 -13.92 1.51
CA ALA A 207 4.29 -15.17 2.17
C ALA A 207 5.16 -14.95 3.40
N GLY A 208 5.14 -15.94 4.30
CA GLY A 208 5.98 -16.00 5.48
C GLY A 208 7.39 -16.50 5.15
N GLY A 209 8.37 -15.96 5.86
CA GLY A 209 9.74 -16.44 5.83
C GLY A 209 9.88 -17.81 6.49
N SER A 210 10.89 -18.57 6.09
CA SER A 210 11.08 -19.95 6.55
C SER A 210 12.54 -20.25 6.88
N GLN A 211 12.78 -21.15 7.83
CA GLN A 211 14.13 -21.66 8.10
C GLN A 211 14.67 -22.49 6.92
N GLY A 212 13.81 -23.12 6.13
CA GLY A 212 14.17 -23.82 4.90
C GLY A 212 13.91 -22.97 3.67
N THR A 213 13.23 -23.55 2.68
CA THR A 213 12.78 -22.82 1.47
C THR A 213 11.65 -21.84 1.83
N GLY A 214 11.76 -20.60 1.37
CA GLY A 214 10.75 -19.56 1.50
C GLY A 214 9.46 -19.93 0.78
N SER A 215 8.34 -19.38 1.25
CA SER A 215 7.01 -19.72 0.74
C SER A 215 6.54 -18.77 -0.36
N VAL A 216 5.52 -19.17 -1.12
CA VAL A 216 5.09 -18.44 -2.31
C VAL A 216 4.10 -17.33 -1.94
N GLY A 217 4.30 -16.14 -2.51
CA GLY A 217 3.37 -15.03 -2.37
C GLY A 217 2.00 -15.32 -2.98
N GLY A 218 0.94 -14.74 -2.42
CA GLY A 218 -0.42 -14.95 -2.90
C GLY A 218 -0.62 -14.41 -4.32
N LEU A 219 -1.46 -15.06 -5.10
CA LEU A 219 -1.83 -14.56 -6.44
C LEU A 219 -2.69 -13.31 -6.33
N GLY A 220 -2.53 -12.37 -7.27
CA GLY A 220 -3.47 -11.28 -7.46
C GLY A 220 -4.80 -11.76 -8.05
N GLY A 221 -5.91 -11.22 -7.57
CA GLY A 221 -7.24 -11.51 -8.08
C GLY A 221 -7.47 -10.93 -9.47
N SER A 222 -8.21 -11.63 -10.32
CA SER A 222 -8.58 -11.11 -11.64
C SER A 222 -9.81 -10.19 -11.56
N ALA A 223 -9.90 -9.20 -12.43
CA ALA A 223 -11.13 -8.43 -12.65
C ALA A 223 -12.13 -9.18 -13.55
N GLY A 224 -13.39 -8.74 -13.55
CA GLY A 224 -14.46 -9.28 -14.41
C GLY A 224 -14.46 -8.68 -15.81
N LEU A 225 -15.54 -7.99 -16.20
CA LEU A 225 -15.66 -7.34 -17.51
C LEU A 225 -14.88 -6.02 -17.58
N PHE A 226 -14.95 -5.23 -16.50
CA PHE A 226 -14.25 -3.97 -16.32
C PHE A 226 -13.51 -3.94 -14.97
N GLY A 227 -12.28 -3.43 -14.96
CA GLY A 227 -11.49 -3.24 -13.75
C GLY A 227 -10.06 -3.72 -13.90
N ASN A 228 -9.18 -3.31 -13.00
CA ASN A 228 -7.77 -3.73 -13.04
C ASN A 228 -7.58 -5.05 -12.29
N GLY A 229 -6.61 -5.86 -12.71
CA GLY A 229 -6.17 -7.00 -11.93
C GLY A 229 -5.48 -6.58 -10.64
N GLY A 230 -5.57 -7.42 -9.61
CA GLY A 230 -4.88 -7.22 -8.34
C GLY A 230 -3.39 -7.53 -8.45
N LEU A 231 -2.59 -6.93 -7.58
CA LEU A 231 -1.14 -7.19 -7.52
C LEU A 231 -0.87 -8.60 -6.96
N GLY A 232 0.21 -9.24 -7.39
CA GLY A 232 0.73 -10.44 -6.74
C GLY A 232 1.44 -10.13 -5.43
N GLY A 233 1.40 -11.05 -4.48
CA GLY A 233 2.07 -10.95 -3.19
C GLY A 233 3.55 -11.30 -3.26
N ALA A 234 4.36 -10.76 -2.35
CA ALA A 234 5.78 -11.10 -2.28
C ALA A 234 5.99 -12.54 -1.78
N GLY A 235 7.01 -13.21 -2.32
CA GLY A 235 7.52 -14.48 -1.80
C GLY A 235 8.22 -14.28 -0.46
N GLY A 236 8.18 -15.30 0.39
CA GLY A 236 8.84 -15.29 1.70
C GLY A 236 10.32 -15.62 1.61
N ASP A 237 11.11 -15.12 2.54
CA ASP A 237 12.55 -15.40 2.59
C ASP A 237 12.86 -16.84 3.00
N GLY A 238 13.93 -17.43 2.47
CA GLY A 238 14.46 -18.73 2.84
C GLY A 238 15.79 -18.60 3.57
N ALA A 239 15.85 -18.93 4.86
CA ALA A 239 17.07 -18.74 5.65
C ALA A 239 18.16 -19.75 5.30
N GLN A 240 17.79 -21.02 5.08
CA GLN A 240 18.71 -22.13 4.76
C GLN A 240 18.37 -22.82 3.44
N GLY A 241 17.25 -22.46 2.81
CA GLY A 241 16.85 -22.91 1.48
C GLY A 241 16.54 -21.73 0.58
N ASP A 242 16.04 -22.00 -0.63
CA ASP A 242 15.79 -20.96 -1.62
C ASP A 242 14.74 -19.95 -1.14
N GLY A 243 14.80 -18.72 -1.63
CA GLY A 243 13.73 -17.75 -1.45
C GLY A 243 12.45 -18.21 -2.15
N GLY A 244 11.30 -17.85 -1.58
CA GLY A 244 9.99 -18.19 -2.14
C GLY A 244 9.67 -17.36 -3.38
N ALA A 245 8.92 -17.92 -4.33
CA ALA A 245 8.52 -17.15 -5.51
C ALA A 245 7.49 -16.05 -5.18
N GLY A 246 7.54 -14.95 -5.91
CA GLY A 246 6.48 -13.94 -5.90
C GLY A 246 5.20 -14.46 -6.58
N GLY A 247 4.05 -14.03 -6.09
CA GLY A 247 2.75 -14.34 -6.68
C GLY A 247 2.56 -13.63 -8.02
N ALA A 248 1.85 -14.25 -8.97
CA ALA A 248 1.51 -13.58 -10.22
C ALA A 248 0.47 -12.47 -9.99
N GLY A 249 0.53 -11.41 -10.77
CA GLY A 249 -0.50 -10.39 -10.84
C GLY A 249 -1.77 -10.92 -11.51
N GLY A 250 -2.93 -10.41 -11.10
CA GLY A 250 -4.22 -10.76 -11.67
C GLY A 250 -4.45 -10.12 -13.04
N ASN A 251 -5.31 -10.72 -13.85
CA ASN A 251 -5.68 -10.15 -15.14
C ASN A 251 -6.62 -8.95 -14.99
N GLY A 252 -6.46 -7.96 -15.87
CA GLY A 252 -7.42 -6.88 -16.06
C GLY A 252 -8.74 -7.39 -16.64
N GLY A 253 -9.77 -6.55 -16.58
CA GLY A 253 -11.11 -6.90 -16.99
C GLY A 253 -11.18 -7.17 -18.49
N LEU A 254 -12.05 -8.09 -18.90
CA LEU A 254 -12.12 -8.61 -20.26
C LEU A 254 -12.23 -7.52 -21.33
N ILE A 255 -12.97 -6.43 -21.09
CA ILE A 255 -13.08 -5.30 -22.05
C ILE A 255 -12.07 -4.21 -21.73
N TYR A 256 -12.12 -3.67 -20.50
CA TYR A 256 -11.20 -2.62 -20.04
C TYR A 256 -10.55 -2.98 -18.71
N GLY A 257 -9.24 -2.82 -18.64
CA GLY A 257 -8.50 -3.04 -17.41
C GLY A 257 -7.03 -3.31 -17.64
N ALA A 258 -6.17 -2.75 -16.81
CA ALA A 258 -4.78 -3.15 -16.78
C ALA A 258 -4.60 -4.44 -15.97
N GLY A 259 -3.62 -5.27 -16.35
CA GLY A 259 -3.17 -6.37 -15.52
C GLY A 259 -2.45 -5.86 -14.26
N GLY A 260 -2.52 -6.62 -13.18
CA GLY A 260 -1.79 -6.35 -11.95
C GLY A 260 -0.32 -6.71 -12.08
N ALA A 261 0.57 -6.03 -11.36
CA ALA A 261 1.98 -6.41 -11.33
C ALA A 261 2.19 -7.72 -10.56
N GLY A 262 3.23 -8.48 -10.94
CA GLY A 262 3.68 -9.64 -10.17
C GLY A 262 4.43 -9.24 -8.91
N GLY A 263 4.39 -10.09 -7.89
CA GLY A 263 5.08 -9.91 -6.63
C GLY A 263 6.58 -10.19 -6.72
N HIS A 264 7.37 -9.62 -5.82
CA HIS A 264 8.80 -9.89 -5.74
C HIS A 264 9.08 -11.31 -5.22
N GLY A 265 10.16 -11.92 -5.69
CA GLY A 265 10.70 -13.14 -5.09
C GLY A 265 11.37 -12.87 -3.74
N GLY A 266 11.29 -13.84 -2.84
CA GLY A 266 11.92 -13.80 -1.52
C GLY A 266 13.43 -13.99 -1.59
N GLN A 267 14.13 -13.56 -0.55
CA GLN A 267 15.59 -13.62 -0.47
C GLN A 267 16.08 -14.95 0.11
N SER A 268 17.34 -15.30 -0.15
CA SER A 268 18.05 -16.37 0.55
C SER A 268 19.48 -15.97 0.90
N ALA A 269 19.89 -16.26 2.14
CA ALA A 269 21.26 -16.02 2.60
C ALA A 269 22.20 -17.19 2.26
N LEU A 270 21.66 -18.39 2.05
CA LEU A 270 22.43 -19.64 1.95
C LEU A 270 22.13 -20.46 0.69
N ALA A 271 21.13 -20.09 -0.10
CA ALA A 271 20.74 -20.79 -1.32
C ALA A 271 20.30 -19.78 -2.40
N ASP A 272 19.44 -20.19 -3.32
CA ASP A 272 19.03 -19.36 -4.45
C ASP A 272 17.96 -18.33 -4.03
N GLY A 273 17.92 -17.18 -4.70
CA GLY A 273 16.83 -16.22 -4.55
C GLY A 273 15.56 -16.70 -5.23
N GLY A 274 14.39 -16.32 -4.68
CA GLY A 274 13.11 -16.67 -5.25
C GLY A 274 12.83 -15.95 -6.57
N ALA A 275 12.13 -16.59 -7.50
CA ALA A 275 11.73 -15.93 -8.75
C ALA A 275 10.68 -14.83 -8.50
N GLY A 276 10.71 -13.77 -9.29
CA GLY A 276 9.64 -12.77 -9.34
C GLY A 276 8.39 -13.31 -10.02
N GLY A 277 7.22 -12.86 -9.57
CA GLY A 277 5.94 -13.23 -10.14
C GLY A 277 5.70 -12.59 -11.51
N ALA A 278 4.99 -13.27 -12.40
CA ALA A 278 4.59 -12.69 -13.68
C ALA A 278 3.55 -11.57 -13.50
N GLY A 279 3.59 -10.56 -14.36
CA GLY A 279 2.52 -9.56 -14.46
C GLY A 279 1.27 -10.13 -15.15
N GLY A 280 0.09 -9.65 -14.75
CA GLY A 280 -1.18 -10.06 -15.34
C GLY A 280 -1.43 -9.43 -16.71
N HIS A 281 -2.34 -10.02 -17.49
CA HIS A 281 -2.70 -9.52 -18.81
C HIS A 281 -3.68 -8.33 -18.76
N GLY A 282 -3.60 -7.43 -19.74
CA GLY A 282 -4.58 -6.35 -19.95
C GLY A 282 -5.87 -6.83 -20.64
N GLY A 283 -6.91 -6.01 -20.55
CA GLY A 283 -8.24 -6.26 -21.16
C GLY A 283 -8.28 -6.12 -22.67
N PHE A 284 -9.15 -6.87 -23.34
CA PHE A 284 -9.20 -7.03 -24.80
C PHE A 284 -9.27 -5.72 -25.58
N VAL A 285 -10.13 -4.76 -25.19
CA VAL A 285 -10.30 -3.51 -25.94
C VAL A 285 -9.23 -2.50 -25.54
N SER A 286 -9.05 -2.26 -24.24
CA SER A 286 -7.93 -1.45 -23.78
C SER A 286 -7.44 -1.90 -22.42
N GLY A 287 -6.13 -2.13 -22.33
CA GLY A 287 -5.51 -2.58 -21.10
C GLY A 287 -4.02 -2.78 -21.27
N ASN A 288 -3.23 -2.16 -20.38
CA ASN A 288 -1.80 -2.45 -20.32
C ASN A 288 -1.59 -3.78 -19.61
N GLY A 289 -0.54 -4.50 -19.99
CA GLY A 289 -0.06 -5.62 -19.19
C GLY A 289 0.57 -5.13 -17.89
N GLY A 290 0.47 -5.94 -16.83
CA GLY A 290 1.12 -5.68 -15.56
C GLY A 290 2.63 -5.92 -15.64
N GLY A 291 3.42 -5.19 -14.83
CA GLY A 291 4.86 -5.45 -14.74
C GLY A 291 5.17 -6.79 -14.06
N GLY A 292 6.26 -7.44 -14.45
CA GLY A 292 6.80 -8.59 -13.72
C GLY A 292 7.46 -8.16 -12.42
N GLY A 293 7.42 -9.01 -11.40
CA GLY A 293 8.09 -8.78 -10.13
C GLY A 293 9.59 -9.01 -10.23
N ALA A 294 10.37 -8.33 -9.40
CA ALA A 294 11.82 -8.59 -9.34
C ALA A 294 12.11 -9.98 -8.71
N GLY A 295 13.19 -10.62 -9.15
CA GLY A 295 13.74 -11.79 -8.49
C GLY A 295 14.40 -11.43 -7.16
N GLY A 296 14.35 -12.34 -6.19
CA GLY A 296 14.98 -12.20 -4.89
C GLY A 296 16.48 -12.43 -4.93
N SER A 297 17.20 -11.88 -3.97
CA SER A 297 18.65 -12.10 -3.84
C SER A 297 18.95 -13.51 -3.35
N GLY A 298 20.02 -14.13 -3.86
CA GLY A 298 20.55 -15.41 -3.41
C GLY A 298 21.91 -15.27 -2.72
N SER A 299 22.47 -16.38 -2.25
CA SER A 299 23.74 -16.39 -1.51
C SER A 299 24.93 -16.05 -2.39
N THR A 300 25.74 -15.08 -1.97
CA THR A 300 27.05 -14.78 -2.56
C THR A 300 28.18 -15.66 -2.02
N LEU A 301 27.95 -16.34 -0.89
CA LEU A 301 28.95 -17.11 -0.14
C LEU A 301 28.83 -18.63 -0.38
N ALA A 302 27.61 -19.13 -0.59
CA ALA A 302 27.32 -20.55 -0.75
C ALA A 302 27.16 -20.99 -2.22
N GLY A 303 27.48 -20.12 -3.19
CA GLY A 303 27.32 -20.44 -4.61
C GLY A 303 25.87 -20.34 -5.12
N GLY A 304 25.00 -19.62 -4.40
CA GLY A 304 23.60 -19.43 -4.79
C GLY A 304 23.41 -18.53 -6.00
N LEU A 305 22.32 -18.75 -6.71
CA LEU A 305 21.85 -17.97 -7.85
C LEU A 305 20.86 -16.89 -7.40
N GLY A 306 20.86 -15.76 -8.09
CA GLY A 306 19.82 -14.75 -7.92
C GLY A 306 18.52 -15.25 -8.56
N GLY A 307 17.40 -14.88 -7.96
CA GLY A 307 16.09 -15.19 -8.51
C GLY A 307 15.91 -14.54 -9.88
N THR A 308 15.23 -15.24 -10.79
CA THR A 308 14.87 -14.63 -12.09
C THR A 308 13.80 -13.57 -11.90
N GLY A 309 13.86 -12.50 -12.69
CA GLY A 309 12.79 -11.52 -12.77
C GLY A 309 11.56 -12.09 -13.47
N GLY A 310 10.38 -11.73 -12.99
CA GLY A 310 9.10 -12.14 -13.57
C GLY A 310 8.88 -11.53 -14.95
N ALA A 311 8.17 -12.26 -15.83
CA ALA A 311 7.78 -11.72 -17.12
C ALA A 311 6.72 -10.62 -16.96
N GLY A 312 6.77 -9.58 -17.80
CA GLY A 312 5.71 -8.61 -17.95
C GLY A 312 4.49 -9.23 -18.64
N GLY A 313 3.29 -8.83 -18.22
CA GLY A 313 2.04 -9.28 -18.81
C GLY A 313 1.84 -8.71 -20.22
N ALA A 314 1.14 -9.44 -21.08
CA ALA A 314 0.72 -8.90 -22.36
C ALA A 314 -0.37 -7.82 -22.19
N ALA A 315 -0.39 -6.85 -23.09
CA ALA A 315 -1.51 -5.93 -23.22
C ALA A 315 -2.80 -6.62 -23.71
N GLY A 316 -3.85 -5.83 -23.83
CA GLY A 316 -5.06 -6.15 -24.57
C GLY A 316 -4.85 -6.44 -26.06
N ALA A 317 -5.94 -6.66 -26.79
CA ALA A 317 -5.89 -6.92 -28.23
C ALA A 317 -5.83 -5.62 -29.06
N LEU A 318 -6.60 -4.59 -28.70
CA LEU A 318 -6.75 -3.38 -29.53
C LEU A 318 -5.81 -2.25 -29.08
N PHE A 319 -5.92 -1.78 -27.83
CA PHE A 319 -5.07 -0.71 -27.29
C PHE A 319 -4.35 -1.14 -26.01
N GLY A 320 -3.09 -0.76 -25.88
CA GLY A 320 -2.34 -0.95 -24.65
C GLY A 320 -0.90 -1.38 -24.85
N ASN A 321 -0.08 -1.05 -23.86
CA ASN A 321 1.33 -1.40 -23.82
C ASN A 321 1.54 -2.72 -23.09
N GLY A 322 2.54 -3.49 -23.53
CA GLY A 322 3.00 -4.65 -22.79
C GLY A 322 3.63 -4.22 -21.46
N GLY A 323 3.53 -5.08 -20.45
CA GLY A 323 4.14 -4.86 -19.14
C GLY A 323 5.65 -5.00 -19.18
N PHE A 324 6.37 -4.26 -18.34
CA PHE A 324 7.82 -4.42 -18.20
C PHE A 324 8.18 -5.77 -17.54
N GLY A 325 9.27 -6.38 -17.95
CA GLY A 325 9.87 -7.50 -17.23
C GLY A 325 10.51 -7.05 -15.91
N GLY A 326 10.50 -7.91 -14.91
CA GLY A 326 11.14 -7.67 -13.62
C GLY A 326 12.65 -7.85 -13.70
N THR A 327 13.40 -7.20 -12.81
CA THR A 327 14.87 -7.37 -12.74
C THR A 327 15.23 -8.71 -12.10
N GLY A 328 16.39 -9.26 -12.48
CA GLY A 328 16.97 -10.41 -11.80
C GLY A 328 17.57 -10.06 -10.44
N GLY A 329 17.65 -11.05 -9.55
CA GLY A 329 18.20 -10.91 -8.20
C GLY A 329 19.73 -10.99 -8.14
N HIS A 330 20.31 -10.46 -7.08
CA HIS A 330 21.77 -10.46 -6.87
C HIS A 330 22.22 -11.73 -6.13
N ALA A 331 23.33 -12.37 -6.56
CA ALA A 331 23.91 -13.51 -5.82
C ALA A 331 25.34 -13.83 -6.28
N SER A 332 25.80 -15.08 -6.13
CA SER A 332 27.08 -15.50 -6.72
C SER A 332 27.00 -15.68 -8.24
N GLY A 333 25.89 -16.26 -8.72
CA GLY A 333 25.42 -16.11 -10.09
C GLY A 333 24.21 -15.17 -10.09
N GLY A 334 24.28 -14.06 -10.81
CA GLY A 334 23.17 -13.12 -10.91
C GLY A 334 21.95 -13.74 -11.60
N GLY A 335 20.76 -13.39 -11.13
CA GLY A 335 19.50 -13.85 -11.72
C GLY A 335 19.23 -13.18 -13.08
N HIS A 336 18.56 -13.89 -13.98
CA HIS A 336 18.19 -13.32 -15.27
C HIS A 336 17.06 -12.30 -15.13
N GLY A 337 17.08 -11.25 -15.96
CA GLY A 337 15.95 -10.33 -16.10
C GLY A 337 14.76 -10.98 -16.79
N GLY A 338 13.55 -10.54 -16.44
CA GLY A 338 12.31 -11.02 -17.03
C GLY A 338 12.04 -10.42 -18.41
N ASN A 339 11.35 -11.15 -19.27
CA ASN A 339 10.95 -10.62 -20.57
C ASN A 339 9.84 -9.57 -20.43
N GLY A 340 9.86 -8.57 -21.30
CA GLY A 340 8.75 -7.63 -21.46
C GLY A 340 7.56 -8.26 -22.16
N GLY A 341 6.36 -7.78 -21.85
CA GLY A 341 5.10 -8.23 -22.43
C GLY A 341 4.88 -7.69 -23.84
N THR A 342 4.10 -8.41 -24.63
CA THR A 342 3.69 -7.95 -25.97
C THR A 342 2.65 -6.83 -25.88
N ALA A 343 2.72 -5.88 -26.80
CA ALA A 343 1.73 -4.82 -26.95
C ALA A 343 0.42 -5.33 -27.57
N ALA A 344 -0.59 -4.45 -27.55
CA ALA A 344 -1.80 -4.59 -28.35
C ALA A 344 -1.53 -4.21 -29.81
N LEU A 345 -2.59 -4.22 -30.65
CA LEU A 345 -2.52 -3.74 -32.03
C LEU A 345 -1.96 -2.31 -32.11
N PHE A 346 -2.44 -1.44 -31.22
CA PHE A 346 -1.94 -0.09 -31.00
C PHE A 346 -1.32 0.03 -29.60
N GLY A 347 0.01 0.06 -29.55
CA GLY A 347 0.75 0.19 -28.31
C GLY A 347 2.19 -0.27 -28.45
N ASN A 348 2.97 0.02 -27.42
CA ASN A 348 4.39 -0.33 -27.35
C ASN A 348 4.58 -1.65 -26.60
N GLY A 349 5.58 -2.42 -27.03
CA GLY A 349 6.02 -3.59 -26.26
C GLY A 349 6.65 -3.17 -24.93
N GLY A 350 6.55 -4.03 -23.92
CA GLY A 350 7.16 -3.79 -22.62
C GLY A 350 8.68 -3.95 -22.70
N GLY A 351 9.43 -3.16 -21.95
CA GLY A 351 10.88 -3.38 -21.83
C GLY A 351 11.20 -4.67 -21.08
N GLY A 352 12.29 -5.34 -21.45
CA GLY A 352 12.86 -6.44 -20.66
C GLY A 352 13.50 -5.92 -19.37
N GLY A 353 13.52 -6.74 -18.33
CA GLY A 353 14.18 -6.42 -17.08
C GLY A 353 15.68 -6.63 -17.16
N ASP A 354 16.44 -5.85 -16.40
CA ASP A 354 17.89 -6.04 -16.28
C ASP A 354 18.22 -7.34 -15.54
N GLY A 355 19.36 -7.94 -15.87
CA GLY A 355 19.93 -9.03 -15.08
C GLY A 355 20.41 -8.56 -13.71
N GLY A 356 20.48 -9.49 -12.76
CA GLY A 356 21.02 -9.24 -11.43
C GLY A 356 22.53 -9.37 -11.41
N THR A 357 23.21 -8.59 -10.56
CA THR A 357 24.67 -8.68 -10.41
C THR A 357 25.10 -10.00 -9.77
N GLY A 358 26.26 -10.51 -10.19
CA GLY A 358 26.83 -11.74 -9.65
C GLY A 358 28.24 -11.55 -9.13
N SER A 359 28.58 -12.17 -7.99
CA SER A 359 29.99 -12.19 -7.52
C SER A 359 30.90 -13.05 -8.40
N VAL A 360 30.33 -13.91 -9.25
CA VAL A 360 31.05 -14.78 -10.19
C VAL A 360 30.54 -14.59 -11.62
N VAL A 361 29.24 -14.75 -11.85
CA VAL A 361 28.61 -14.64 -13.18
C VAL A 361 27.46 -13.64 -13.09
N GLY A 362 27.44 -12.61 -13.93
CA GLY A 362 26.31 -11.68 -13.99
C GLY A 362 25.10 -12.29 -14.69
N GLY A 363 23.90 -11.90 -14.29
CA GLY A 363 22.67 -12.35 -14.93
C GLY A 363 22.45 -11.71 -16.29
N ASP A 364 21.94 -12.48 -17.26
CA ASP A 364 21.52 -11.93 -18.55
C ASP A 364 20.28 -11.04 -18.40
N GLY A 365 20.19 -10.00 -19.24
CA GLY A 365 18.98 -9.17 -19.36
C GLY A 365 17.86 -9.87 -20.11
N GLY A 366 16.62 -9.52 -19.78
CA GLY A 366 15.42 -10.05 -20.42
C GLY A 366 15.15 -9.44 -21.79
N GLY A 367 14.47 -10.17 -22.66
CA GLY A 367 14.06 -9.67 -23.97
C GLY A 367 12.97 -8.61 -23.89
N GLY A 368 13.02 -7.61 -24.77
CA GLY A 368 11.96 -6.64 -24.95
C GLY A 368 10.73 -7.26 -25.65
N GLY A 369 9.55 -6.77 -25.29
CA GLY A 369 8.28 -7.18 -25.86
C GLY A 369 8.05 -6.60 -27.25
N ASN A 370 7.30 -7.33 -28.08
CA ASN A 370 6.97 -6.89 -29.44
C ASN A 370 5.78 -5.94 -29.46
N ALA A 371 5.83 -4.92 -30.32
CA ALA A 371 4.63 -4.25 -30.81
C ALA A 371 3.97 -5.06 -31.94
N GLN A 372 2.70 -4.77 -32.26
CA GLN A 372 1.95 -5.53 -33.26
C GLN A 372 1.79 -4.75 -34.59
N LEU A 373 0.87 -3.78 -34.65
CA LEU A 373 0.59 -3.02 -35.89
C LEU A 373 1.18 -1.62 -35.84
N VAL A 374 0.92 -0.89 -34.76
CA VAL A 374 1.41 0.47 -34.53
C VAL A 374 1.97 0.59 -33.13
N GLY A 375 3.25 0.94 -33.03
CA GLY A 375 3.96 1.17 -31.78
C GLY A 375 5.40 0.63 -31.81
N HIS A 376 6.18 1.03 -30.83
CA HIS A 376 7.58 0.64 -30.71
C HIS A 376 7.74 -0.70 -29.98
N GLY A 377 8.71 -1.50 -30.42
CA GLY A 377 9.16 -2.64 -29.62
C GLY A 377 9.79 -2.17 -28.32
N GLY A 378 9.65 -2.95 -27.26
CA GLY A 378 10.29 -2.68 -25.99
C GLY A 378 11.81 -2.90 -26.07
N ASN A 379 12.59 -2.13 -25.34
CA ASN A 379 14.04 -2.38 -25.24
C ASN A 379 14.31 -3.68 -24.48
N GLY A 380 15.37 -4.39 -24.84
CA GLY A 380 15.89 -5.47 -24.02
C GLY A 380 16.57 -4.92 -22.76
N GLY A 381 16.53 -5.70 -21.68
CA GLY A 381 17.24 -5.38 -20.45
C GLY A 381 18.73 -5.58 -20.59
N ASN A 382 19.51 -4.86 -19.78
CA ASN A 382 20.95 -5.01 -19.74
C ASN A 382 21.34 -6.30 -19.01
N GLY A 383 22.43 -6.93 -19.44
CA GLY A 383 23.13 -7.91 -18.63
C GLY A 383 23.85 -7.22 -17.48
N ALA A 384 24.11 -7.99 -16.42
CA ALA A 384 24.78 -7.47 -15.24
C ALA A 384 26.26 -7.83 -15.20
N VAL A 385 27.02 -7.10 -14.39
CA VAL A 385 28.43 -7.40 -14.16
C VAL A 385 28.59 -8.70 -13.35
N GLY A 386 29.55 -9.52 -13.77
CA GLY A 386 30.06 -10.65 -13.00
C GLY A 386 31.59 -10.65 -12.95
N ALA A 387 32.18 -11.09 -11.84
CA ALA A 387 33.64 -11.05 -11.69
C ALA A 387 34.39 -11.93 -12.70
N ARG A 388 33.75 -12.98 -13.22
CA ARG A 388 34.33 -13.90 -14.19
C ARG A 388 33.70 -13.76 -15.57
N VAL A 389 32.38 -13.60 -15.62
CA VAL A 389 31.61 -13.48 -16.87
C VAL A 389 30.48 -12.47 -16.63
N ASN A 390 30.37 -11.46 -17.49
CA ASN A 390 29.21 -10.58 -17.49
C ASN A 390 28.01 -11.28 -18.12
N GLY A 391 26.82 -10.91 -17.65
CA GLY A 391 25.57 -11.27 -18.30
C GLY A 391 25.46 -10.58 -19.65
N LYS A 392 24.77 -11.22 -20.58
CA LYS A 392 24.47 -10.66 -21.89
C LYS A 392 23.28 -9.72 -21.81
N GLY A 393 23.30 -8.65 -22.59
CA GLY A 393 22.09 -7.87 -22.86
C GLY A 393 21.00 -8.70 -23.54
N GLY A 394 19.76 -8.45 -23.16
CA GLY A 394 18.57 -9.04 -23.77
C GLY A 394 18.27 -8.43 -25.15
N PRO A 395 17.68 -9.19 -26.08
CA PRO A 395 17.31 -8.66 -27.38
C PRO A 395 16.19 -7.61 -27.26
N GLY A 396 16.24 -6.58 -28.09
CA GLY A 396 15.12 -5.65 -28.24
C GLY A 396 13.92 -6.30 -28.95
N GLY A 397 12.72 -5.84 -28.61
CA GLY A 397 11.47 -6.27 -29.23
C GLY A 397 11.27 -5.68 -30.63
N THR A 398 10.44 -6.32 -31.42
CA THR A 398 10.10 -5.84 -32.77
C THR A 398 9.13 -4.66 -32.74
N GLY A 399 9.33 -3.67 -33.63
CA GLY A 399 8.38 -2.58 -33.84
C GLY A 399 7.15 -3.03 -34.63
N GLY A 400 6.09 -2.21 -34.59
CA GLY A 400 4.82 -2.50 -35.28
C GLY A 400 4.99 -2.58 -36.80
N LEU A 401 4.16 -3.43 -37.43
CA LEU A 401 4.23 -3.72 -38.86
C LEU A 401 4.06 -2.49 -39.77
N LEU A 402 3.26 -1.51 -39.36
CA LEU A 402 2.98 -0.29 -40.14
C LEU A 402 3.84 0.88 -39.68
N PHE A 403 3.89 1.12 -38.37
CA PHE A 403 4.69 2.19 -37.77
C PHE A 403 5.26 1.73 -36.44
N GLY A 404 6.57 1.91 -36.26
CA GLY A 404 7.25 1.53 -35.03
C GLY A 404 8.73 1.28 -35.22
N ALA A 405 9.53 1.68 -34.26
CA ALA A 405 10.94 1.29 -34.20
C ALA A 405 11.09 -0.03 -33.43
N HIS A 406 12.08 -0.83 -33.82
CA HIS A 406 12.55 -1.94 -32.98
C HIS A 406 13.14 -1.38 -31.68
N GLY A 407 12.98 -2.13 -30.59
CA GLY A 407 13.65 -1.83 -29.34
C GLY A 407 15.16 -2.04 -29.45
N ALA A 408 15.92 -1.31 -28.65
CA ALA A 408 17.35 -1.51 -28.53
C ALA A 408 17.65 -2.84 -27.80
N THR A 409 18.71 -3.53 -28.22
CA THR A 409 19.32 -4.61 -27.44
C THR A 409 19.97 -4.02 -26.19
N GLY A 410 19.86 -4.71 -25.06
CA GLY A 410 20.53 -4.31 -23.83
C GLY A 410 22.06 -4.40 -23.95
N ASN A 411 22.75 -3.69 -23.07
CA ASN A 411 24.20 -3.77 -22.97
C ASN A 411 24.62 -5.01 -22.16
N SER A 412 25.85 -5.47 -22.38
CA SER A 412 26.52 -6.54 -21.60
C SER A 412 27.60 -5.97 -20.67
#